data_AF-A0A7K2KT72-F1
#
_entry.id   AF-A0A7K2KT72-F1
#
_cell.length_a   1.000
_cell.length_b   1.000
_cell.length_c   1.000
_cell.angle_alpha   90.00
_cell.angle_beta   90.00
_cell.angle_gamma   90.00
#
_symmetry.space_group_name_H-M   'P 1'
#
loop_
_entity.id
_entity.type
_entity.pdbx_description
1 polymer ?
#
loop_
_entity_poly.entity_id
_entity_poly.type
_entity_poly.pdbx_seq_one_letter_code
_entity_poly.pdbx_strand_id
1 'polypeptide(L)'
;MVAEEWSPAAGRYAVGKDGRLGQVTGLYLGSVYLRPPGGGREWSCPPEELRQPTDLEMAQIRVLTTRVHVMNGATGGRQPPPGVVAVVLSADYELRPRPEPTKTCVQCTYLAQWFDFYMATGPQHDESAAVDCVVEIRNHPHDPPKMRIKEFAPHHSASREARQ
;
A
#
# COMPACT_ATOMS: atom_id res chain seq x y z
N MET A 1 33.71 23.65 -7.63
CA MET A 1 32.54 23.45 -6.75
C MET A 1 32.12 22.01 -6.98
N VAL A 2 32.44 21.11 -6.05
CA VAL A 2 32.12 19.68 -6.20
C VAL A 2 30.62 19.57 -5.90
N ALA A 3 29.81 19.20 -6.89
CA ALA A 3 28.43 18.84 -6.64
C ALA A 3 28.46 17.69 -5.65
N GLU A 4 27.78 17.85 -4.51
CA GLU A 4 27.74 16.84 -3.47
C GLU A 4 27.07 15.59 -4.07
N GLU A 5 27.87 14.56 -4.37
CA GLU A 5 27.40 13.31 -4.97
C GLU A 5 26.34 12.72 -4.05
N TRP A 6 25.10 12.65 -4.53
CA TRP A 6 24.01 12.14 -3.72
C TRP A 6 24.27 10.67 -3.37
N SER A 7 24.12 10.31 -2.09
CA SER A 7 24.28 8.94 -1.59
C SER A 7 23.01 8.44 -0.88
N PRO A 8 22.69 7.14 -1.00
CA PRO A 8 21.54 6.52 -0.36
C PRO A 8 21.85 6.18 1.12
N ALA A 9 21.99 7.22 1.95
CA ALA A 9 22.19 7.08 3.39
C ALA A 9 20.87 6.77 4.13
N ALA A 10 20.96 6.09 5.28
CA ALA A 10 19.79 5.79 6.11
C ALA A 10 18.97 7.04 6.42
N GLY A 11 17.65 6.92 6.33
CA GLY A 11 16.69 8.02 6.48
C GLY A 11 16.46 8.86 5.22
N ARG A 12 17.32 8.78 4.19
CA ARG A 12 17.09 9.42 2.89
C ARG A 12 16.11 8.61 2.04
N TYR A 13 15.55 9.27 1.03
CA TYR A 13 14.70 8.61 0.03
C TYR A 13 15.49 8.36 -1.24
N ALA A 14 15.19 7.25 -1.90
CA ALA A 14 15.77 6.82 -3.17
C ALA A 14 14.68 6.25 -4.09
N VAL A 15 14.96 6.22 -5.39
CA VAL A 15 14.14 5.53 -6.39
C VAL A 15 14.92 4.35 -6.94
N GLY A 16 14.31 3.16 -6.90
CA GLY A 16 14.85 1.96 -7.53
C GLY A 16 14.67 1.97 -9.06
N LYS A 17 15.33 1.03 -9.74
CA LYS A 17 15.29 0.86 -11.20
C LYS A 17 13.89 0.67 -11.78
N ASP A 18 12.99 0.05 -11.02
CA ASP A 18 11.58 -0.15 -11.38
C ASP A 18 10.70 1.09 -11.12
N GLY A 19 11.30 2.21 -10.70
CA GLY A 19 10.60 3.44 -10.38
C GLY A 19 10.00 3.47 -8.97
N ARG A 20 10.22 2.44 -8.14
CA ARG A 20 9.68 2.40 -6.78
C ARG A 20 10.41 3.38 -5.85
N LEU A 21 9.62 4.23 -5.18
CA LEU A 21 10.07 5.16 -4.14
C LEU A 21 10.22 4.44 -2.80
N GLY A 22 11.35 4.64 -2.12
CA GLY A 22 11.60 4.06 -0.80
C GLY A 22 12.45 4.94 0.12
N GLN A 23 12.24 4.83 1.42
CA GLN A 23 13.13 5.34 2.45
C GLN A 23 14.22 4.30 2.75
N VAL A 24 15.48 4.72 2.75
CA VAL A 24 16.61 3.87 3.12
C VAL A 24 16.54 3.55 4.62
N THR A 25 16.39 2.28 4.96
CA THR A 25 16.36 1.80 6.35
C THR A 25 17.74 1.32 6.81
N GLY A 26 18.61 0.93 5.88
CA GLY A 26 19.98 0.53 6.19
C GLY A 26 20.77 0.14 4.94
N LEU A 27 22.08 -0.03 5.14
CA LEU A 27 22.99 -0.55 4.13
C LEU A 27 23.65 -1.80 4.71
N TYR A 28 23.45 -2.95 4.09
CA TYR A 28 24.00 -4.23 4.54
C TYR A 28 24.52 -5.03 3.36
N LEU A 29 25.73 -5.61 3.52
CA LEU A 29 26.35 -6.51 2.53
C LEU A 29 26.40 -5.92 1.10
N GLY A 30 26.64 -4.61 0.98
CA GLY A 30 26.68 -3.92 -0.32
C GLY A 30 25.30 -3.67 -0.95
N SER A 31 24.21 -4.02 -0.27
CA SER A 31 22.84 -3.73 -0.70
C SER A 31 22.22 -2.64 0.18
N VAL A 32 21.35 -1.83 -0.43
CA VAL A 32 20.56 -0.82 0.25
C VAL A 32 19.17 -1.37 0.52
N TYR A 33 18.70 -1.25 1.75
CA TYR A 33 17.39 -1.70 2.16
C TYR A 33 16.43 -0.50 2.19
N LEU A 34 15.29 -0.66 1.53
CA LEU A 34 14.31 0.38 1.29
C LEU A 34 12.94 -0.04 1.81
N ARG A 35 12.20 0.91 2.36
CA ARG A 35 10.80 0.73 2.79
C ARG A 35 9.90 1.76 2.12
N PRO A 36 8.65 1.43 1.74
CA PRO A 36 7.82 2.40 1.03
C PRO A 36 7.46 3.61 1.93
N PRO A 37 7.34 4.82 1.37
CA PRO A 37 6.81 5.98 2.08
C PRO A 37 5.38 5.69 2.54
N GLY A 38 5.11 5.80 3.84
CA GLY A 38 3.81 5.42 4.44
C GLY A 38 3.78 4.02 5.05
N GLY A 39 4.86 3.23 4.90
CA GLY A 39 4.98 1.89 5.47
C GLY A 39 4.82 0.77 4.43
N GLY A 40 4.98 -0.48 4.87
CA GLY A 40 4.92 -1.66 3.98
C GLY A 40 6.18 -2.53 4.04
N ARG A 41 6.25 -3.52 3.15
CA ARG A 41 7.33 -4.51 3.12
C ARG A 41 8.64 -3.89 2.62
N GLU A 42 9.71 -4.12 3.37
CA GLU A 42 11.07 -3.73 2.99
C GLU A 42 11.60 -4.58 1.82
N TRP A 43 12.39 -3.97 0.94
CA TRP A 43 13.10 -4.65 -0.14
C TRP A 43 14.56 -4.20 -0.22
N SER A 44 15.42 -5.04 -0.80
CA SER A 44 16.82 -4.71 -1.06
C SER A 44 17.02 -4.29 -2.50
N CYS A 45 17.91 -3.32 -2.74
CA CYS A 45 18.30 -2.86 -4.06
C CYS A 45 19.81 -2.56 -4.08
N PRO A 46 20.55 -2.91 -5.16
CA PRO A 46 21.94 -2.51 -5.32
C PRO A 46 22.06 -0.97 -5.39
N PRO A 47 23.09 -0.35 -4.79
CA PRO A 47 23.25 1.11 -4.78
C PRO A 47 23.38 1.70 -6.19
N GLU A 48 23.95 0.98 -7.15
CA GLU A 48 24.07 1.38 -8.55
C GLU A 48 22.73 1.43 -9.30
N GLU A 49 21.71 0.76 -8.78
CA GLU A 49 20.35 0.81 -9.32
C GLU A 49 19.48 1.88 -8.64
N LEU A 50 20.06 2.63 -7.71
CA LEU A 50 19.39 3.72 -7.01
C LEU A 50 19.71 5.07 -7.62
N ARG A 51 18.69 5.91 -7.70
CA ARG A 51 18.84 7.33 -8.01
C ARG A 51 18.23 8.22 -6.95
N GLN A 52 18.68 9.47 -6.97
CA GLN A 52 18.05 10.54 -6.22
C GLN A 52 16.60 10.74 -6.69
N PRO A 53 15.63 10.89 -5.78
CA PRO A 53 14.28 11.30 -6.14
C PRO A 53 14.27 12.72 -6.69
N THR A 54 13.43 12.97 -7.69
CA THR A 54 13.13 14.31 -8.21
C THR A 54 12.29 15.11 -7.21
N ASP A 55 12.20 16.43 -7.41
CA ASP A 55 11.37 17.29 -6.55
C ASP A 55 9.90 16.90 -6.54
N LEU A 56 9.39 16.41 -7.68
CA LEU A 56 8.01 15.91 -7.81
C LEU A 56 7.81 14.64 -6.98
N GLU A 57 8.75 13.72 -7.03
CA GLU A 57 8.71 12.49 -6.24
C GLU A 57 8.89 12.77 -4.74
N MET A 58 9.73 13.74 -4.38
CA MET A 58 9.84 14.23 -3.01
C MET A 58 8.53 14.87 -2.53
N ALA A 59 7.80 15.56 -3.40
CA ALA A 59 6.47 16.06 -3.08
C ALA A 59 5.47 14.93 -2.84
N GLN A 60 5.51 13.86 -3.65
CA GLN A 60 4.71 12.65 -3.41
C GLN A 60 5.07 12.04 -2.05
N ILE A 61 6.35 11.78 -1.77
CA ILE A 61 6.81 11.24 -0.48
C ILE A 61 6.26 12.03 0.70
N ARG A 62 6.25 13.38 0.63
CA ARG A 62 5.69 14.22 1.69
C ARG A 62 4.19 13.96 1.89
N VAL A 63 3.41 13.88 0.81
CA VAL A 63 1.99 13.52 0.91
C VAL A 63 1.81 12.16 1.58
N LEU A 64 2.59 11.17 1.15
CA LEU A 64 2.52 9.78 1.63
C LEU A 64 2.94 9.60 3.10
N THR A 65 3.79 10.48 3.61
CA THR A 65 4.33 10.41 4.99
C THR A 65 3.71 11.44 5.93
N THR A 66 2.90 12.37 5.40
CA THR A 66 2.14 13.31 6.22
C THR A 66 1.07 12.54 6.97
N ARG A 67 1.09 12.64 8.30
CA ARG A 67 0.02 12.09 9.13
C ARG A 67 -1.27 12.85 8.81
N VAL A 68 -2.30 12.12 8.39
CA VAL A 68 -3.66 12.66 8.33
C VAL A 68 -4.14 12.83 9.76
N HIS A 69 -4.26 14.07 10.22
CA HIS A 69 -5.03 14.34 11.42
C HIS A 69 -6.50 14.06 11.10
N VAL A 70 -7.10 13.08 11.78
CA VAL A 70 -8.55 12.89 11.73
C VAL A 70 -9.18 14.13 12.36
N MET A 71 -9.60 15.08 11.52
CA MET A 71 -10.48 16.15 11.93
C MET A 71 -11.82 15.50 12.26
N ASN A 72 -12.20 15.51 13.53
CA ASN A 72 -13.54 15.12 13.93
C ASN A 72 -14.56 16.02 13.20
N GLY A 73 -15.29 15.43 12.25
CA GLY A 73 -16.57 15.93 11.75
C GLY A 73 -16.54 17.13 10.80
N ALA A 74 -17.12 16.90 9.61
CA ALA A 74 -17.69 17.90 8.71
C ALA A 74 -16.74 18.87 8.00
N THR A 75 -16.15 18.43 6.87
CA THR A 75 -16.16 19.21 5.62
C THR A 75 -15.71 18.33 4.46
N GLY A 76 -16.41 18.45 3.33
CA GLY A 76 -16.31 17.55 2.17
C GLY A 76 -14.90 17.38 1.62
N GLY A 77 -14.67 16.20 1.04
CA GLY A 77 -13.42 15.83 0.38
C GLY A 77 -12.99 16.90 -0.61
N ARG A 78 -11.83 17.51 -0.34
CA ARG A 78 -11.21 18.47 -1.23
C ARG A 78 -10.50 17.69 -2.34
N GLN A 79 -10.96 17.87 -3.58
CA GLN A 79 -10.26 17.41 -4.79
C GLN A 79 -8.81 17.92 -4.76
N PRO A 80 -7.79 17.07 -5.02
CA PRO A 80 -6.42 17.55 -5.14
C PRO A 80 -6.29 18.56 -6.30
N PRO A 81 -5.33 19.51 -6.21
CA PRO A 81 -5.13 20.49 -7.26
C PRO A 81 -4.77 19.82 -8.60
N PRO A 82 -5.17 20.41 -9.74
CA PRO A 82 -4.87 19.86 -11.06
C PRO A 82 -3.34 19.74 -11.25
N GLY A 83 -2.89 18.57 -11.70
CA GLY A 83 -1.47 18.24 -11.88
C GLY A 83 -0.85 17.38 -10.77
N VAL A 84 -1.56 17.15 -9.66
CA VAL A 84 -1.19 16.14 -8.67
C VAL A 84 -1.88 14.84 -9.02
N VAL A 85 -1.13 13.87 -9.56
CA VAL A 85 -1.59 12.48 -9.61
C VAL A 85 -1.78 12.01 -8.17
N ALA A 86 -3.00 11.60 -7.83
CA ALA A 86 -3.23 10.87 -6.60
C ALA A 86 -2.42 9.57 -6.70
N VAL A 87 -1.27 9.52 -6.02
CA VAL A 87 -0.54 8.27 -5.85
C VAL A 87 -1.35 7.47 -4.85
N VAL A 88 -2.17 6.57 -5.37
CA VAL A 88 -2.91 5.60 -4.55
C VAL A 88 -1.86 4.69 -3.92
N LEU A 89 -1.64 4.88 -2.62
CA LEU A 89 -0.80 4.01 -1.79
C LEU A 89 -1.54 2.71 -1.51
N SER A 90 -1.60 1.84 -2.50
CA SER A 90 -1.94 0.46 -2.28
C SER A 90 -0.68 -0.37 -2.37
N ALA A 91 -0.19 -0.81 -1.21
CA ALA A 91 0.92 -1.75 -1.13
C ALA A 91 0.61 -3.12 -1.77
N ASP A 92 -0.62 -3.34 -2.26
CA ASP A 92 -1.12 -4.64 -2.68
C ASP A 92 -1.73 -4.63 -4.10
N TYR A 93 -1.46 -3.61 -4.93
CA TYR A 93 -2.01 -3.50 -6.31
C TYR A 93 -1.92 -4.82 -7.10
N GLU A 94 -0.84 -5.59 -6.92
CA GLU A 94 -0.61 -6.87 -7.60
C GLU A 94 -0.89 -8.12 -6.75
N LEU A 95 -1.21 -7.95 -5.46
CA LEU A 95 -1.33 -9.07 -4.50
C LEU A 95 -2.78 -9.45 -4.19
N ARG A 96 -3.77 -8.69 -4.67
CA ARG A 96 -5.17 -8.96 -4.32
C ARG A 96 -5.82 -9.88 -5.35
N PRO A 97 -6.07 -11.15 -4.99
CA PRO A 97 -6.80 -12.04 -5.89
C PRO A 97 -8.22 -11.52 -6.07
N ARG A 98 -8.70 -11.61 -7.30
CA ARG A 98 -10.11 -11.39 -7.63
C ARG A 98 -11.00 -12.19 -6.66
N PRO A 99 -12.07 -11.61 -6.09
CA PRO A 99 -12.97 -12.34 -5.23
C PRO A 99 -13.74 -13.41 -6.04
N GLU A 100 -13.74 -14.64 -5.54
CA GLU A 100 -14.51 -15.74 -6.13
C GLU A 100 -15.97 -15.69 -5.68
N PRO A 101 -16.96 -15.58 -6.59
CA PRO A 101 -18.37 -15.60 -6.23
C PRO A 101 -18.87 -17.00 -5.82
N THR A 102 -19.88 -17.07 -4.95
CA THR A 102 -20.53 -18.37 -4.65
C THR A 102 -21.27 -18.84 -5.89
N LYS A 103 -21.19 -20.13 -6.20
CA LYS A 103 -21.94 -20.74 -7.30
C LYS A 103 -23.42 -20.37 -7.18
N THR A 104 -24.02 -19.93 -8.29
CA THR A 104 -25.44 -19.51 -8.39
C THR A 104 -25.85 -18.24 -7.64
N CYS A 105 -24.94 -17.56 -6.93
CA CYS A 105 -25.27 -16.29 -6.29
C CYS A 105 -25.09 -15.11 -7.26
N VAL A 106 -26.21 -14.51 -7.64
CA VAL A 106 -26.24 -13.34 -8.54
C VAL A 106 -25.53 -12.13 -7.92
N GLN A 107 -25.77 -11.85 -6.63
CA GLN A 107 -25.14 -10.73 -5.93
C GLN A 107 -23.61 -10.84 -5.89
N CYS A 108 -23.06 -12.00 -5.51
CA CYS A 108 -21.62 -12.21 -5.56
C CYS A 108 -21.06 -12.08 -6.98
N THR A 109 -21.78 -12.56 -7.99
CA THR A 109 -21.36 -12.43 -9.39
C THR A 109 -21.29 -10.97 -9.82
N TYR A 110 -22.28 -10.17 -9.44
CA TYR A 110 -22.34 -8.75 -9.77
C TYR A 110 -21.22 -7.97 -9.08
N LEU A 111 -20.97 -8.22 -7.80
CA LEU A 111 -19.86 -7.61 -7.05
C LEU A 111 -18.49 -8.01 -7.63
N ALA A 112 -18.33 -9.25 -8.11
CA ALA A 112 -17.10 -9.68 -8.76
C ALA A 112 -16.90 -9.01 -10.14
N GLN A 113 -17.97 -8.61 -10.83
CA GLN A 113 -17.89 -7.83 -12.07
C GLN A 113 -17.56 -6.37 -11.80
N TRP A 114 -18.15 -5.78 -10.75
CA TRP A 114 -17.80 -4.43 -10.29
C TRP A 114 -16.36 -4.33 -9.83
N PHE A 115 -15.85 -5.35 -9.14
CA PHE A 115 -14.42 -5.46 -8.82
C PHE A 115 -13.55 -5.34 -10.08
N ASP A 116 -13.85 -6.10 -11.15
CA ASP A 116 -13.08 -6.00 -12.39
C ASP A 116 -13.17 -4.61 -13.00
N PHE A 117 -14.37 -4.01 -13.00
CA PHE A 117 -14.59 -2.68 -13.53
C PHE A 117 -13.72 -1.65 -12.81
N TYR A 118 -13.72 -1.67 -11.47
CA TYR A 118 -12.92 -0.76 -10.66
C TYR A 118 -11.41 -0.99 -10.82
N MET A 119 -10.97 -2.22 -11.10
CA MET A 119 -9.56 -2.56 -11.33
C MET A 119 -9.09 -2.29 -12.76
N ALA A 120 -9.99 -2.28 -13.76
CA ALA A 120 -9.64 -2.16 -15.18
C ALA A 120 -9.44 -0.71 -15.68
N THR A 121 -9.88 0.31 -14.92
CA THR A 121 -9.96 1.71 -15.39
C THR A 121 -8.65 2.51 -15.31
N GLY A 122 -7.50 1.91 -15.61
CA GLY A 122 -6.23 2.63 -15.80
C GLY A 122 -5.90 3.61 -14.65
N PRO A 123 -5.54 4.88 -14.90
CA PRO A 123 -5.23 5.86 -13.84
C PRO A 123 -6.46 6.33 -13.04
N GLN A 124 -7.66 5.82 -13.35
CA GLN A 124 -8.94 6.09 -12.67
C GLN A 124 -9.48 4.83 -11.98
N HIS A 125 -8.63 3.82 -11.73
CA HIS A 125 -9.04 2.66 -10.95
C HIS A 125 -9.42 3.09 -9.52
N ASP A 126 -10.49 2.51 -8.97
CA ASP A 126 -10.97 2.81 -7.61
C ASP A 126 -10.74 1.59 -6.73
N GLU A 127 -9.58 1.55 -6.09
CA GLU A 127 -9.20 0.44 -5.24
C GLU A 127 -10.07 0.30 -3.99
N SER A 128 -10.57 1.42 -3.46
CA SER A 128 -11.36 1.39 -2.23
C SER A 128 -12.70 0.72 -2.52
N ALA A 129 -13.34 1.12 -3.62
CA ALA A 129 -14.57 0.48 -4.09
C ALA A 129 -14.36 -1.00 -4.46
N ALA A 130 -13.20 -1.36 -5.03
CA ALA A 130 -12.85 -2.76 -5.28
C ALA A 130 -12.72 -3.56 -3.97
N VAL A 131 -12.09 -2.99 -2.92
CA VAL A 131 -12.00 -3.63 -1.59
C VAL A 131 -13.38 -3.79 -0.97
N ASP A 132 -14.25 -2.80 -1.08
CA ASP A 132 -15.63 -2.88 -0.60
C ASP A 132 -16.37 -4.05 -1.27
N CYS A 133 -16.19 -4.25 -2.58
CA CYS A 133 -16.77 -5.42 -3.27
C CYS A 133 -16.28 -6.76 -2.68
N VAL A 134 -15.01 -6.87 -2.29
CA VAL A 134 -14.46 -8.08 -1.65
C VAL A 134 -15.04 -8.28 -0.25
N VAL A 135 -15.15 -7.21 0.54
CA VAL A 135 -15.73 -7.24 1.89
C VAL A 135 -17.19 -7.67 1.83
N GLU A 136 -17.97 -7.07 0.92
CA GLU A 136 -19.37 -7.41 0.70
C GLU A 136 -19.54 -8.87 0.27
N ILE A 137 -18.71 -9.39 -0.65
CA ILE A 137 -18.75 -10.81 -1.04
C ILE A 137 -18.46 -11.74 0.15
N ARG A 138 -17.52 -11.39 1.02
CA ARG A 138 -17.17 -12.21 2.19
C ARG A 138 -18.26 -12.20 3.27
N ASN A 139 -18.92 -11.07 3.45
CA ASN A 139 -20.00 -10.88 4.43
C ASN A 139 -21.38 -11.29 3.88
N HIS A 140 -21.51 -11.47 2.57
CA HIS A 140 -22.78 -11.85 1.95
C HIS A 140 -23.30 -13.18 2.51
N PRO A 141 -24.55 -13.23 2.99
CA PRO A 141 -25.09 -14.43 3.63
C PRO A 141 -25.10 -15.66 2.71
N HIS A 142 -24.48 -16.74 3.17
CA HIS A 142 -24.47 -18.05 2.51
C HIS A 142 -24.51 -19.17 3.55
N ASP A 143 -24.98 -20.34 3.12
CA ASP A 143 -24.82 -21.59 3.87
C ASP A 143 -23.97 -22.58 3.04
N PRO A 144 -22.73 -22.90 3.47
CA PRO A 144 -22.03 -22.34 4.63
C PRO A 144 -21.55 -20.89 4.38
N PRO A 145 -21.33 -20.09 5.45
CA PRO A 145 -20.86 -18.71 5.32
C PRO A 145 -19.42 -18.65 4.80
N LYS A 146 -19.13 -17.65 3.97
CA LYS A 146 -17.77 -17.45 3.42
C LYS A 146 -16.77 -16.97 4.44
N MET A 147 -17.15 -16.00 5.27
CA MET A 147 -16.35 -15.58 6.40
C MET A 147 -16.85 -16.26 7.67
N ARG A 148 -15.96 -16.97 8.36
CA ARG A 148 -16.15 -17.37 9.75
C ARG A 148 -15.24 -16.51 10.63
N ILE A 149 -15.85 -15.66 11.45
CA ILE A 149 -15.12 -14.98 12.53
C ILE A 149 -14.64 -16.09 13.47
N LYS A 150 -13.33 -16.16 13.70
CA LYS A 150 -12.76 -17.11 14.64
C LYS A 150 -13.20 -16.72 16.05
N GLU A 151 -13.70 -17.68 16.82
CA GLU A 151 -14.22 -17.45 18.17
C GLU A 151 -13.13 -16.98 19.16
N PHE A 152 -11.87 -17.29 18.87
CA PHE A 152 -10.73 -16.98 19.72
C PHE A 152 -9.71 -16.12 18.99
N ALA A 153 -9.26 -15.05 19.64
CA ALA A 153 -8.11 -14.29 19.18
C ALA A 153 -6.84 -15.15 19.29
N PRO A 154 -5.90 -15.06 18.34
CA PRO A 154 -4.62 -15.75 18.48
C PRO A 154 -3.89 -15.28 19.74
N HIS A 155 -3.46 -16.22 20.58
CA HIS A 155 -2.63 -15.91 21.74
C HIS A 155 -1.23 -15.50 21.27
N HIS A 156 -0.83 -14.26 21.55
CA HIS A 156 0.56 -13.85 21.43
C HIS A 156 1.33 -14.42 22.63
N SER A 157 2.13 -15.47 22.42
CA SER A 157 3.11 -15.90 23.42
C SER A 157 4.20 -14.84 23.50
N ALA A 158 4.12 -13.98 24.53
CA ALA A 158 5.18 -13.03 24.83
C ALA A 158 6.39 -13.80 25.37
N SER A 159 7.37 -14.09 24.50
CA SER A 159 8.72 -14.48 24.93
C SER A 159 9.40 -13.26 25.56
N ARG A 160 9.11 -13.00 26.84
CA ARG A 160 10.02 -12.31 27.74
C ARG A 160 10.61 -13.36 28.66
N GLU A 161 11.63 -14.06 28.19
CA GLU A 161 12.55 -14.75 29.08
C GLU A 161 13.77 -13.88 29.34
N ALA A 162 13.98 -13.68 30.63
CA ALA A 162 15.00 -12.89 31.28
C ALA A 162 16.42 -13.21 30.79
N ARG A 163 17.19 -12.16 30.52
CA ARG A 163 18.63 -12.18 30.82
C ARG A 163 18.79 -11.61 32.23
N GLN A 164 19.03 -12.51 33.17
CA GLN A 164 19.77 -12.22 34.40
C GLN A 164 21.26 -12.16 34.06
#